data_AF-A0A7V4BLY6-F1
#
_entry.id   AF-A0A7V4BLY6-F1
#
_cell.length_a   1.000
_cell.length_b   1.000
_cell.length_c   1.000
_cell.angle_alpha   90.00
_cell.angle_beta   90.00
_cell.angle_gamma   90.00
#
_symmetry.space_group_name_H-M   'P 1'
#
loop_
_entity.id
_entity.type
_entity.pdbx_description
1 polymer ?
#
loop_
_entity_poly.entity_id
_entity_poly.type
_entity_poly.pdbx_seq_one_letter_code
_entity_poly.pdbx_strand_id
1 'polypeptide(L)'
;MFEHNFFTEYYRKVFNLFIPEDKHQIVNNRKELNFITVANTYRLIDDNTKPLFILNDESRPLYESIRYKPVLSRADFRAMQQYSVQVYDNFFKKNIDKIGQEPQGYWIWYGDYNEEFGISTDNTLLIV
;
A
#
# COMPACT_ATOMS: atom_id res chain seq x y z
N MET A 1 -27.23 39.00 8.02
CA MET A 1 -25.82 39.11 8.47
C MET A 1 -24.99 38.54 7.34
N PHE A 2 -24.39 39.40 6.50
CA PHE A 2 -23.57 38.94 5.38
C PHE A 2 -22.19 38.60 5.91
N GLU A 3 -21.91 37.30 6.08
CA GLU A 3 -20.56 36.84 6.35
C GLU A 3 -19.76 36.98 5.05
N HIS A 4 -19.16 38.16 4.83
CA HIS A 4 -18.24 38.36 3.73
C HIS A 4 -16.91 37.72 4.07
N ASN A 5 -16.81 36.42 3.78
CA ASN A 5 -15.58 35.67 3.93
C ASN A 5 -14.64 35.92 2.72
N PHE A 6 -14.29 37.19 2.53
CA PHE A 6 -13.44 37.68 1.44
C PHE A 6 -12.12 36.89 1.38
N PHE A 7 -11.53 36.59 2.53
CA PHE A 7 -10.29 35.83 2.61
C PHE A 7 -10.47 34.40 2.09
N THR A 8 -11.53 33.68 2.48
CA THR A 8 -11.78 32.33 1.94
C THR A 8 -12.00 32.37 0.43
N GLU A 9 -12.78 33.31 -0.10
CA GLU A 9 -13.00 33.45 -1.54
C GLU A 9 -11.72 33.79 -2.31
N TYR A 10 -10.89 34.68 -1.75
CA TYR A 10 -9.60 35.05 -2.32
C TYR A 10 -8.65 33.85 -2.37
N TYR A 11 -8.41 33.20 -1.22
CA TYR A 11 -7.51 32.04 -1.16
C TYR A 11 -8.03 30.88 -2.00
N ARG A 12 -9.34 30.62 -2.02
CA ARG A 12 -9.94 29.61 -2.90
C ARG A 12 -9.60 29.87 -4.37
N LYS A 13 -9.82 31.10 -4.86
CA LYS A 13 -9.49 31.47 -6.25
C LYS A 13 -8.00 31.36 -6.54
N VAL A 14 -7.14 31.76 -5.61
CA VAL A 14 -5.68 31.65 -5.76
C VAL A 14 -5.26 30.17 -5.83
N PHE A 15 -5.74 29.33 -4.91
CA PHE A 15 -5.44 27.90 -4.93
C PHE A 15 -5.94 27.22 -6.21
N ASN A 16 -7.12 27.60 -6.72
CA ASN A 16 -7.67 27.04 -7.96
C ASN A 16 -6.83 27.30 -9.21
N LEU A 17 -5.96 28.32 -9.20
CA LEU A 17 -5.04 28.58 -10.30
C LEU A 17 -3.92 27.53 -10.37
N PHE A 18 -3.60 26.88 -9.25
CA PHE A 18 -2.46 25.96 -9.12
C PHE A 18 -2.85 24.53 -8.76
N ILE A 19 -4.00 24.33 -8.13
CA ILE A 19 -4.49 23.06 -7.65
C ILE A 19 -5.94 22.90 -8.16
N PRO A 20 -6.23 21.89 -9.00
CA PRO A 20 -7.60 21.63 -9.40
C PRO A 20 -8.44 21.27 -8.17
N GLU A 21 -9.43 22.11 -7.89
CA GLU A 21 -10.30 22.07 -6.70
C GLU A 21 -10.98 20.70 -6.51
N ASP A 22 -11.29 20.03 -7.62
CA ASP A 22 -11.93 18.71 -7.66
C ASP A 22 -11.38 17.84 -8.79
N LYS A 23 -10.08 17.53 -8.72
CA LYS A 23 -9.36 16.72 -9.73
C LYS A 23 -10.10 15.43 -10.13
N HIS A 24 -10.80 14.80 -9.18
CA HIS A 24 -11.51 13.53 -9.38
C HIS A 24 -13.03 13.69 -9.53
N GLN A 25 -13.53 14.92 -9.70
CA GLN A 25 -14.94 15.25 -9.88
C GLN A 25 -15.86 14.69 -8.76
N ILE A 26 -15.35 14.55 -7.55
CA ILE A 26 -16.03 13.99 -6.39
C ILE A 26 -17.24 14.85 -6.00
N VAL A 27 -17.10 16.17 -6.02
CA VAL A 27 -18.17 17.11 -5.67
C VAL A 27 -19.31 17.02 -6.69
N ASN A 28 -18.98 16.92 -7.98
CA ASN A 28 -19.98 16.75 -9.03
C ASN A 28 -20.67 15.39 -8.93
N ASN A 29 -19.90 14.31 -8.78
CA ASN A 29 -20.44 12.95 -8.61
C ASN A 29 -21.35 12.83 -7.37
N ARG A 30 -21.06 13.57 -6.28
CA ARG A 30 -21.95 13.65 -5.11
C ARG A 30 -23.28 14.35 -5.41
N LYS A 31 -23.27 15.45 -6.18
CA LYS A 31 -24.50 16.15 -6.59
C LYS A 31 -25.38 15.26 -7.47
N GLU A 32 -24.77 14.42 -8.29
CA GLU A 32 -25.44 13.46 -9.17
C GLU A 32 -25.83 12.15 -8.48
N LEU A 33 -25.59 12.01 -7.17
CA LEU A 33 -25.88 10.80 -6.37
C LEU A 33 -25.16 9.54 -6.91
N ASN A 34 -24.01 9.70 -7.55
CA ASN A 34 -23.22 8.60 -8.11
C ASN A 34 -22.31 7.98 -7.03
N PHE A 35 -22.94 7.32 -6.05
CA PHE A 35 -22.27 6.81 -4.85
C PHE A 35 -21.16 5.81 -5.15
N ILE A 36 -21.32 4.96 -6.17
CA ILE A 36 -20.31 3.95 -6.56
C ILE A 36 -19.03 4.66 -7.06
N THR A 37 -19.19 5.67 -7.92
CA THR A 37 -18.04 6.40 -8.47
C THR A 37 -17.33 7.16 -7.37
N VAL A 38 -18.07 7.87 -6.50
CA VAL A 38 -17.50 8.57 -5.34
C VAL A 38 -16.77 7.61 -4.42
N ALA A 39 -17.34 6.45 -4.08
CA ALA A 39 -16.70 5.48 -3.21
C ALA A 39 -15.38 4.95 -3.78
N ASN A 40 -15.30 4.79 -5.11
CA ASN A 40 -14.08 4.32 -5.76
C ASN A 40 -13.01 5.41 -5.90
N THR A 41 -13.39 6.67 -6.14
CA THR A 41 -12.47 7.79 -6.38
C THR A 41 -12.10 8.56 -5.11
N TYR A 42 -12.91 8.52 -4.07
CA TYR A 42 -12.65 9.19 -2.79
C TYR A 42 -11.62 8.42 -1.97
N ARG A 43 -10.34 8.70 -2.22
CA ARG A 43 -9.20 8.17 -1.45
C ARG A 43 -8.37 9.31 -0.91
N LEU A 44 -8.29 9.42 0.42
CA LEU A 44 -7.43 10.39 1.10
C LEU A 44 -5.94 10.06 0.91
N ILE A 45 -5.62 8.77 0.80
CA ILE A 45 -4.29 8.23 0.53
C ILE A 45 -4.49 7.11 -0.48
N ASP A 46 -3.73 7.13 -1.58
CA ASP A 46 -3.68 5.98 -2.49
C ASP A 46 -2.92 4.85 -1.81
N ASP A 47 -3.66 3.95 -1.16
CA ASP A 47 -3.11 2.75 -0.53
C ASP A 47 -2.87 1.67 -1.60
N ASN A 48 -1.94 1.96 -2.52
CA ASN A 48 -1.44 0.99 -3.50
C ASN A 48 -0.25 0.22 -2.91
N THR A 49 -0.45 -0.28 -1.69
CA THR A 49 0.48 -1.19 -1.06
C THR A 49 0.13 -2.63 -1.44
N LYS A 50 1.14 -3.48 -1.48
CA LYS A 50 0.99 -4.91 -1.76
C LYS A 50 1.57 -5.69 -0.57
N PRO A 51 0.90 -6.78 -0.15
CA PRO A 51 1.41 -7.61 0.91
C PRO A 51 2.62 -8.40 0.43
N LEU A 52 3.70 -8.33 1.20
CA LEU A 52 4.93 -9.08 1.00
C LEU A 52 5.15 -10.00 2.20
N PHE A 53 5.13 -11.31 1.97
CA PHE A 53 5.35 -12.32 3.01
C PHE A 53 6.85 -12.42 3.32
N ILE A 54 7.22 -12.26 4.58
CA ILE A 54 8.61 -12.28 5.03
C ILE A 54 9.00 -13.71 5.39
N LEU A 55 9.96 -14.28 4.66
CA LEU A 55 10.51 -15.60 4.98
C LEU A 55 11.66 -15.44 5.99
N ASN A 56 11.40 -15.78 7.25
CA ASN A 56 12.40 -15.83 8.32
C ASN A 56 12.21 -17.15 9.11
N ASP A 57 12.98 -17.33 10.18
CA ASP A 57 12.92 -18.59 10.94
C ASP A 57 11.58 -18.81 11.65
N GLU A 58 10.88 -17.75 12.07
CA GLU A 58 9.55 -17.85 12.68
C GLU A 58 8.46 -18.18 11.67
N SER A 59 8.53 -17.63 10.45
CA SER A 59 7.52 -17.83 9.42
C SER A 59 7.76 -19.09 8.59
N ARG A 60 8.97 -19.66 8.64
CA ARG A 60 9.37 -20.86 7.91
C ARG A 60 8.45 -22.07 8.14
N PRO A 61 8.02 -22.41 9.38
CA PRO A 61 7.08 -23.52 9.59
C PRO A 61 5.74 -23.32 8.88
N LEU A 62 5.23 -22.07 8.89
CA LEU A 62 4.00 -21.74 8.17
C LEU A 62 4.22 -21.86 6.65
N TYR A 63 5.31 -21.31 6.13
CA TYR A 63 5.66 -21.39 4.71
C TYR A 63 5.74 -22.85 4.22
N GLU A 64 6.43 -23.73 4.96
CA GLU A 64 6.53 -25.15 4.59
C GLU A 64 5.16 -25.86 4.58
N SER A 65 4.24 -25.44 5.45
CA SER A 65 2.89 -26.01 5.49
C SER A 65 2.01 -25.58 4.30
N ILE A 66 2.30 -24.43 3.67
CA ILE A 66 1.45 -23.84 2.63
C ILE A 66 2.04 -23.91 1.21
N ARG A 67 3.37 -23.95 1.05
CA ARG A 67 4.07 -23.86 -0.26
C ARG A 67 3.65 -24.92 -1.28
N TYR A 68 3.23 -26.10 -0.81
CA TYR A 68 2.83 -27.22 -1.67
C TYR A 68 1.31 -27.30 -1.88
N LYS A 69 0.53 -26.42 -1.24
CA LYS A 69 -0.92 -26.39 -1.45
C LYS A 69 -1.20 -25.81 -2.84
N PRO A 70 -2.10 -26.42 -3.63
CA PRO A 70 -2.46 -25.87 -4.94
C PRO A 70 -3.20 -24.53 -4.81
N VAL A 71 -3.97 -24.34 -3.74
CA VAL A 71 -4.73 -23.12 -3.44
C VAL A 71 -4.68 -22.87 -1.94
N LEU A 72 -4.54 -21.61 -1.55
CA LEU A 72 -4.57 -21.18 -0.15
C LEU A 72 -6.00 -20.90 0.32
N SER A 73 -6.33 -21.40 1.50
CA SER A 73 -7.60 -21.11 2.15
C SER A 73 -7.59 -19.74 2.83
N ARG A 74 -8.78 -19.25 3.21
CA ARG A 74 -8.91 -18.03 4.02
C ARG A 74 -8.17 -18.12 5.36
N ALA A 75 -8.07 -19.32 5.94
CA ALA A 75 -7.32 -19.54 7.18
C ALA A 75 -5.81 -19.39 6.93
N ASP A 76 -5.31 -19.90 5.80
CA ASP A 76 -3.90 -19.76 5.41
C ASP A 76 -3.53 -18.28 5.23
N PHE A 77 -4.34 -17.51 4.50
CA PHE A 77 -4.10 -16.07 4.33
C PHE A 77 -4.11 -15.30 5.66
N ARG A 78 -4.99 -15.67 6.60
CA ARG A 78 -5.00 -15.08 7.95
C ARG A 78 -3.74 -15.42 8.73
N ALA A 79 -3.26 -16.66 8.65
CA ALA A 79 -2.03 -17.07 9.30
C ALA A 79 -0.80 -16.37 8.69
N MET A 80 -0.80 -16.14 7.37
CA MET A 80 0.27 -15.42 6.69
C MET A 80 0.32 -13.93 7.03
N GLN A 81 -0.83 -13.34 7.35
CA GLN A 81 -0.95 -11.90 7.59
C GLN A 81 -0.01 -11.41 8.70
N GLN A 82 0.23 -12.22 9.73
CA GLN A 82 1.13 -11.85 10.84
C GLN A 82 2.61 -11.75 10.42
N TYR A 83 2.98 -12.39 9.31
CA TYR A 83 4.34 -12.37 8.75
C TYR A 83 4.40 -11.60 7.42
N SER A 84 3.40 -10.76 7.15
CA SER A 84 3.30 -9.98 5.92
C SER A 84 3.41 -8.49 6.20
N VAL A 85 4.22 -7.79 5.40
CA VAL A 85 4.37 -6.34 5.47
C VAL A 85 3.74 -5.72 4.23
N GLN A 86 3.01 -4.62 4.42
CA GLN A 86 2.47 -3.83 3.30
C GLN A 86 3.57 -2.91 2.77
N VAL A 87 3.95 -3.10 1.50
CA VAL A 87 5.01 -2.28 0.88
C VAL A 87 4.49 -1.60 -0.38
N TYR A 88 4.96 -0.38 -0.63
CA TYR A 88 4.58 0.40 -1.80
C TYR A 88 5.22 -0.13 -3.09
N ASP A 89 4.61 0.17 -4.23
CA ASP A 89 5.11 -0.21 -5.55
C ASP A 89 6.57 0.20 -5.82
N ASN A 90 7.02 1.34 -5.29
CA ASN A 90 8.43 1.77 -5.44
C ASN A 90 9.40 0.82 -4.73
N PHE A 91 9.02 0.29 -3.56
CA PHE A 91 9.82 -0.69 -2.83
C PHE A 91 9.91 -2.00 -3.61
N PHE A 92 8.79 -2.48 -4.15
CA PHE A 92 8.73 -3.65 -5.02
C PHE A 92 9.67 -3.52 -6.22
N LYS A 93 9.63 -2.39 -6.92
CA LYS A 93 10.46 -2.15 -8.12
C LYS A 93 11.96 -2.12 -7.81
N LYS A 94 12.34 -1.56 -6.66
CA LYS A 94 13.75 -1.43 -6.25
C LYS A 94 14.39 -2.74 -5.81
N ASN A 95 13.61 -3.67 -5.28
CA ASN A 95 14.11 -4.91 -4.68
C ASN A 95 13.55 -6.16 -5.39
N ILE A 96 13.23 -6.04 -6.68
CA ILE A 96 12.60 -7.12 -7.45
C ILE A 96 13.47 -8.39 -7.53
N ASP A 97 14.79 -8.22 -7.41
CA ASP A 97 15.79 -9.28 -7.33
C ASP A 97 15.68 -10.13 -6.06
N LYS A 98 15.14 -9.57 -4.98
CA LYS A 98 14.94 -10.22 -3.67
C LYS A 98 13.49 -10.66 -3.43
N ILE A 99 12.62 -10.47 -4.41
CA ILE A 99 11.18 -10.78 -4.31
C ILE A 99 10.84 -11.93 -5.25
N GLY A 100 10.26 -12.99 -4.70
CA GLY A 100 9.66 -14.08 -5.45
C GLY A 100 8.15 -13.97 -5.58
N GLN A 101 7.60 -14.65 -6.57
CA GLN A 101 6.18 -14.93 -6.66
C GLN A 101 5.93 -16.42 -6.55
N GLU A 102 5.10 -16.81 -5.59
CA GLU A 102 4.73 -18.21 -5.41
C GLU A 102 3.56 -18.59 -6.34
N PRO A 103 3.42 -19.87 -6.75
CA PRO A 103 2.37 -20.31 -7.67
C PRO A 103 0.94 -19.98 -7.21
N GLN A 104 0.74 -19.84 -5.90
CA GLN A 104 -0.54 -19.48 -5.28
C GLN A 104 -0.84 -17.97 -5.37
N GLY A 105 0.08 -17.16 -5.91
CA GLY A 105 -0.13 -15.75 -6.28
C GLY A 105 0.30 -14.72 -5.23
N TYR A 106 0.91 -15.13 -4.12
CA TYR A 106 1.46 -14.21 -3.12
C TYR A 106 2.93 -13.89 -3.39
N TRP A 107 3.38 -12.74 -2.88
CA TRP A 107 4.77 -12.29 -2.98
C TRP A 107 5.55 -12.69 -1.74
N ILE A 108 6.79 -13.12 -1.93
CA ILE A 108 7.69 -13.55 -0.85
C ILE A 108 8.99 -12.75 -0.89
N TRP A 109 9.44 -12.32 0.28
CA TRP A 109 10.73 -11.67 0.49
C TRP A 109 11.80 -12.71 0.82
N TYR A 110 12.85 -12.77 0.01
CA TYR A 110 14.04 -13.60 0.24
C TYR A 110 15.26 -12.79 0.70
N GLY A 111 15.11 -11.46 0.87
CA GLY A 111 16.18 -10.63 1.40
C GLY A 111 16.29 -10.70 2.91
N ASP A 112 17.22 -9.92 3.46
CA ASP A 112 17.46 -9.90 4.89
C ASP A 112 16.30 -9.26 5.65
N TYR A 113 16.01 -9.82 6.82
CA TYR A 113 15.07 -9.29 7.79
C TYR A 113 15.78 -9.16 9.13
N ASN A 114 15.79 -7.96 9.68
CA ASN A 114 16.35 -7.67 10.99
C ASN A 114 15.19 -7.50 11.99
N GLU A 115 15.26 -8.16 13.14
CA GLU A 115 14.18 -8.09 14.15
C GLU A 115 14.01 -6.71 14.77
N GLU A 116 15.06 -5.90 14.82
CA GLU A 116 15.05 -4.55 15.39
C GLU A 116 14.69 -3.48 14.35
N PHE A 117 15.15 -3.64 13.10
CA PHE A 117 15.01 -2.62 12.04
C PHE A 117 14.03 -3.00 10.90
N GLY A 118 13.55 -4.24 10.87
CA GLY A 118 12.63 -4.76 9.85
C GLY A 118 13.33 -5.16 8.55
N ILE A 119 12.69 -4.89 7.41
CA ILE A 119 13.24 -5.25 6.10
C ILE A 119 14.47 -4.39 5.80
N SER A 120 15.65 -5.01 5.74
CA SER A 120 16.89 -4.32 5.38
C SER A 120 17.10 -4.38 3.87
N THR A 121 17.01 -3.23 3.20
CA THR A 121 17.30 -3.13 1.76
C THR A 121 18.77 -2.91 1.47
N ASP A 122 19.49 -2.33 2.43
CA ASP A 122 20.89 -1.97 2.27
C ASP A 122 21.78 -3.16 2.61
N ASN A 123 22.65 -3.51 1.66
CA ASN A 123 23.85 -4.26 1.97
C ASN A 123 24.79 -3.25 2.65
N THR A 124 24.64 -3.09 3.96
CA THR A 124 25.54 -2.27 4.76
C THR A 124 26.90 -2.99 4.81
N LEU A 125 27.66 -2.88 3.73
CA LEU A 125 29.11 -2.93 3.83
C LEU A 125 29.47 -1.80 4.79
N LEU A 126 29.65 -2.19 6.05
CA LEU A 126 30.24 -1.38 7.10
C LEU A 126 31.43 -0.63 6.50
N ILE A 127 31.28 0.68 6.34
CA ILE A 127 32.42 1.57 6.18
C ILE A 127 33.10 1.53 7.55
N VAL A 128 34.14 0.70 7.65
CA VAL A 128 35.15 0.72 8.72
C VAL A 128 36.20 1.76 8.38
#